data_AF-A0A496TZH1-F1
#
_entry.id   AF-A0A496TZH1-F1
#
_cell.length_a   1.000
_cell.length_b   1.000
_cell.length_c   1.000
_cell.angle_alpha   90.00
_cell.angle_beta   90.00
_cell.angle_gamma   90.00
#
_symmetry.space_group_name_H-M   'P 1'
#
loop_
_entity.id
_entity.type
_entity.pdbx_description
1 polymer ?
#
loop_
_entity_poly.entity_id
_entity_poly.type
_entity_poly.pdbx_seq_one_letter_code
_entity_poly.pdbx_strand_id
1 'polypeptide(L)'
;MLRDVIEHLPRPIKALENVWQMLRPGECAYIEFLPYYSAFGGHQQYRRHPYIVVALVKNDEPEYLEEICVFEQCKLTLKYFEKIVKTLEFSIVCKEFFLSRPIWKRRYGVLVIRLKYAAQILCLRELLVTVAIYLLKKRED
;
A
#
# COMPACT_ATOMS: atom_id res chain seq x y z
N MET A 1 9.84 -11.18 -4.18
CA MET A 1 8.64 -10.97 -3.34
C MET A 1 8.87 -9.72 -2.52
N LEU A 2 7.98 -8.72 -2.55
CA LEU A 2 8.01 -7.56 -1.66
C LEU A 2 6.75 -7.56 -0.80
N ARG A 3 6.91 -7.44 0.52
CA ARG A 3 5.82 -7.47 1.48
C ARG A 3 6.12 -6.53 2.63
N ASP A 4 5.23 -5.58 2.89
CA ASP A 4 5.37 -4.58 3.96
C ASP A 4 6.69 -3.78 3.82
N VAL A 5 6.99 -3.29 2.61
CA VAL A 5 8.24 -2.57 2.29
C VAL A 5 7.98 -1.29 1.49
N ILE A 6 7.25 -1.38 0.38
CA ILE A 6 7.17 -0.29 -0.61
C ILE A 6 6.45 0.95 -0.09
N GLU A 7 5.55 0.79 0.88
CA GLU A 7 4.83 1.86 1.56
C GLU A 7 5.73 2.69 2.51
N HIS A 8 6.92 2.19 2.84
CA HIS A 8 7.86 2.89 3.72
C HIS A 8 8.94 3.65 2.96
N LEU A 9 8.94 3.51 1.63
CA LEU A 9 9.94 4.15 0.78
C LEU A 9 9.45 5.55 0.40
N PRO A 10 10.31 6.59 0.52
CA PRO A 10 9.96 7.95 0.12
C PRO A 10 9.75 8.11 -1.39
N ARG A 11 10.11 7.07 -2.17
CA ARG A 11 9.92 7.02 -3.63
C ARG A 11 9.45 5.61 -4.05
N PRO A 12 8.17 5.26 -3.84
CA PRO A 12 7.66 3.92 -4.15
C PRO A 12 7.73 3.59 -5.65
N ILE A 13 7.69 4.60 -6.53
CA ILE A 13 7.91 4.44 -7.98
C ILE A 13 9.26 3.79 -8.28
N LYS A 14 10.34 4.36 -7.71
CA LYS A 14 11.70 3.89 -7.97
C LYS A 14 11.90 2.45 -7.52
N ALA A 15 11.22 2.05 -6.44
CA ALA A 15 11.23 0.67 -5.98
C ALA A 15 10.57 -0.28 -7.01
N LEU A 16 9.43 0.10 -7.56
CA LEU A 16 8.73 -0.67 -8.58
C LEU A 16 9.49 -0.70 -9.92
N GLU A 17 10.16 0.38 -10.29
CA GLU A 17 11.07 0.44 -11.45
C GLU A 17 12.21 -0.56 -11.31
N ASN A 18 12.88 -0.59 -10.15
CA ASN A 18 13.96 -1.55 -9.89
C ASN A 18 13.43 -2.99 -9.99
N VAL A 19 12.25 -3.27 -9.42
CA VAL A 19 11.61 -4.59 -9.55
C VAL A 19 11.35 -4.94 -11.00
N TRP A 20 10.84 -4.00 -11.80
CA TRP A 20 10.60 -4.20 -13.23
C TRP A 20 11.88 -4.50 -14.01
N GLN A 21 12.98 -3.81 -13.70
CA GLN A 21 14.28 -4.01 -14.35
C GLN A 21 14.88 -5.38 -14.02
N MET A 22 14.64 -5.90 -12.82
CA MET A 22 15.13 -7.21 -12.38
C MET A 22 14.36 -8.39 -12.99
N LEU A 23 13.12 -8.17 -13.45
CA LEU A 23 12.28 -9.22 -14.03
C LEU A 23 12.57 -9.39 -15.53
N ARG A 24 12.59 -10.65 -15.97
CA ARG A 24 12.50 -10.98 -17.40
C ARG A 24 11.06 -10.84 -17.90
N PRO A 25 10.85 -10.59 -19.21
CA PRO A 25 9.51 -10.64 -19.79
C PRO A 25 8.81 -11.95 -19.42
N GLY A 26 7.55 -11.87 -19.03
CA GLY A 26 6.79 -13.03 -18.59
C GLY A 26 6.85 -13.34 -17.09
N GLU A 27 7.85 -12.82 -16.35
CA GLU A 27 8.01 -13.10 -14.92
C GLU A 27 7.08 -12.26 -14.05
N CYS A 28 6.79 -12.79 -12.86
CA CYS A 28 5.86 -12.20 -11.91
C CYS A 28 6.54 -11.67 -10.65
N ALA A 29 6.07 -10.53 -10.15
CA ALA A 29 6.37 -10.01 -8.82
C ALA A 29 5.12 -10.08 -7.92
N TYR A 30 5.29 -10.69 -6.75
CA TYR A 30 4.35 -10.56 -5.64
C TYR A 30 4.64 -9.29 -4.85
N ILE A 31 3.63 -8.44 -4.70
CA ILE A 31 3.66 -7.19 -3.95
C ILE A 31 2.53 -7.19 -2.92
N GLU A 32 2.85 -6.98 -1.65
CA GLU A 32 1.89 -6.75 -0.56
C GLU A 32 2.27 -5.48 0.20
N PHE A 33 1.30 -4.60 0.41
CA PHE A 33 1.52 -3.33 1.11
C PHE A 33 0.25 -2.83 1.80
N LEU A 34 0.44 -1.92 2.76
CA LEU A 34 -0.64 -1.22 3.45
C LEU A 34 -0.92 0.12 2.73
N PRO A 35 -2.12 0.34 2.19
CA PRO A 35 -2.45 1.61 1.53
C PRO A 35 -2.37 2.80 2.49
N TYR A 36 -2.04 3.98 1.98
CA TYR A 36 -1.82 5.19 2.79
C TYR A 36 -2.97 5.51 3.77
N TYR A 37 -4.22 5.43 3.30
CA TYR A 37 -5.40 5.74 4.12
C TYR A 37 -5.87 4.58 5.00
N SER A 38 -5.19 3.44 4.94
CA SER A 38 -5.56 2.30 5.78
C SER A 38 -5.35 2.60 7.25
N ALA A 39 -6.13 1.92 8.10
CA ALA A 39 -5.98 2.00 9.55
C ALA A 39 -4.62 1.52 10.08
N PHE A 40 -3.72 1.00 9.24
CA PHE A 40 -2.41 0.47 9.64
C PHE A 40 -1.24 1.04 8.83
N GLY A 41 -1.48 1.66 7.66
CA GLY A 41 -0.44 2.09 6.71
C GLY A 41 0.42 3.25 7.19
N GLY A 42 -0.11 4.09 8.09
CA GLY A 42 0.68 5.13 8.75
C GLY A 42 1.38 4.70 10.05
N HIS A 43 0.98 3.58 10.65
CA HIS A 43 1.37 3.22 12.02
C HIS A 43 2.72 2.53 12.14
N GLN A 44 3.24 1.93 11.06
CA GLN A 44 4.51 1.22 11.16
C GLN A 44 5.72 2.16 11.17
N GLN A 45 5.54 3.45 10.85
CA GLN A 45 6.63 4.43 10.91
C GLN A 45 6.55 5.32 12.15
N TYR A 46 5.36 5.60 12.72
CA TYR A 46 5.24 6.47 13.90
C TYR A 46 4.16 5.97 14.89
N ARG A 47 4.36 6.28 16.18
CA ARG A 47 3.61 5.78 17.35
C ARG A 47 2.10 6.13 17.38
N ARG A 48 1.51 6.67 16.30
CA ARG A 48 0.15 7.23 16.29
C ARG A 48 -0.61 6.92 14.99
N HIS A 49 -1.93 6.77 15.12
CA HIS A 49 -2.84 6.44 14.03
C HIS A 49 -2.91 7.54 12.97
N PRO A 50 -3.02 7.25 11.65
CA PRO A 50 -3.11 8.27 10.60
C PRO A 50 -4.24 9.30 10.83
N TYR A 51 -5.37 8.90 11.42
CA TYR A 51 -6.44 9.83 11.80
C TYR A 51 -6.07 10.75 12.97
N ILE A 52 -5.18 10.30 13.88
CA ILE A 52 -4.65 11.11 14.97
C ILE A 52 -3.67 12.15 14.43
N VAL A 53 -2.79 11.79 13.48
CA VAL A 53 -1.90 12.75 12.82
C VAL A 53 -2.71 13.87 12.16
N VAL A 54 -3.77 13.52 11.40
CA VAL A 54 -4.67 14.51 10.78
C VAL A 54 -5.36 15.43 11.80
N ALA A 55 -5.76 14.90 12.96
CA ALA A 55 -6.36 15.70 14.02
C ALA A 55 -5.33 16.62 14.71
N LEU A 56 -4.10 16.16 14.87
CA LEU A 56 -3.00 16.88 15.53
C LEU A 56 -2.34 17.94 14.65
N VAL A 57 -2.46 17.86 13.32
CA VAL A 57 -2.06 18.92 12.37
C VAL A 57 -2.70 20.27 12.72
N LYS A 58 -3.83 20.28 13.43
CA LYS A 58 -4.47 21.50 13.92
C LYS A 58 -3.68 22.24 15.02
N ASN A 59 -2.64 21.63 15.61
CA ASN A 59 -1.93 22.17 16.78
C ASN A 59 -0.53 22.74 16.46
N ASP A 60 -0.09 22.77 15.20
CA ASP A 60 1.12 23.49 14.71
C ASP A 60 2.45 23.27 15.47
N GLU A 61 2.70 22.13 16.13
CA GLU A 61 4.03 21.87 16.72
C GLU A 61 5.06 21.41 15.67
N PRO A 62 6.30 21.93 15.70
CA PRO A 62 7.31 21.71 14.65
C PRO A 62 7.77 20.26 14.49
N GLU A 63 7.77 19.45 15.55
CA GLU A 63 8.08 18.01 15.49
C GLU A 63 7.08 17.26 14.58
N TYR A 64 5.81 17.70 14.55
CA TYR A 64 4.79 17.10 13.69
C TYR A 64 4.94 17.49 12.21
N LEU A 65 5.51 18.66 11.90
CA LEU A 65 5.67 19.11 10.52
C LEU A 65 6.67 18.23 9.75
N GLU A 66 7.75 17.79 10.40
CA GLU A 66 8.71 16.86 9.79
C GLU A 66 8.09 15.48 9.58
N GLU A 67 7.32 14.96 10.56
CA GLU A 67 6.59 13.71 10.42
C GLU A 67 5.61 13.77 9.23
N ILE A 68 4.82 14.84 9.11
CA ILE A 68 3.87 15.05 8.02
C ILE A 68 4.58 15.08 6.66
N CYS A 69 5.73 15.75 6.57
CA CYS A 69 6.53 15.80 5.34
C CYS A 69 6.96 14.39 4.90
N VAL A 70 7.42 13.54 5.83
CA VAL A 70 7.80 12.16 5.54
C VAL A 70 6.57 11.32 5.14
N PHE A 71 5.43 11.50 5.82
CA PHE A 71 4.18 10.81 5.49
C PHE A 71 3.71 11.10 4.07
N GLU A 72 3.72 12.38 3.66
CA GLU A 72 3.32 12.75 2.30
C GLU A 72 4.30 12.23 1.24
N GLN A 73 5.60 12.10 1.56
CA GLN A 73 6.58 11.49 0.64
C GLN A 73 6.36 9.99 0.44
N CYS A 74 5.96 9.26 1.49
CA CYS A 74 5.71 7.81 1.46
C CYS A 74 4.28 7.47 0.97
N LYS A 75 3.52 8.45 0.50
CA LYS A 75 2.09 8.29 0.16
C LYS A 75 1.85 7.32 -0.98
N LEU A 76 1.46 6.10 -0.62
CA LEU A 76 1.10 5.04 -1.55
C LEU A 76 -0.38 4.66 -1.41
N THR A 77 -1.24 5.32 -2.17
CA THR A 77 -2.66 4.94 -2.31
C THR A 77 -2.83 3.81 -3.32
N LEU A 78 -3.94 3.09 -3.28
CA LEU A 78 -4.23 2.04 -4.28
C LEU A 78 -4.32 2.62 -5.68
N LYS A 79 -4.99 3.77 -5.82
CA LYS A 79 -5.09 4.50 -7.09
C LYS A 79 -3.71 4.90 -7.62
N TYR A 80 -2.84 5.42 -6.76
CA TYR A 80 -1.50 5.82 -7.18
C TYR A 80 -0.65 4.61 -7.57
N PHE A 81 -0.68 3.54 -6.76
CA PHE A 81 0.00 2.28 -7.07
C PHE A 81 -0.43 1.70 -8.42
N GLU A 82 -1.73 1.56 -8.68
CA GLU A 82 -2.24 1.02 -9.95
C GLU A 82 -1.88 1.91 -11.15
N LYS A 83 -1.80 3.24 -10.95
CA LYS A 83 -1.30 4.17 -11.99
C LYS A 83 0.16 3.89 -12.33
N ILE A 84 1.02 3.72 -11.32
CA ILE A 84 2.45 3.45 -11.51
C ILE A 84 2.65 2.10 -12.21
N VAL A 85 1.96 1.06 -11.75
CA VAL A 85 2.00 -0.29 -12.35
C VAL A 85 1.67 -0.23 -13.85
N LYS A 86 0.66 0.57 -14.24
CA LYS A 86 0.31 0.76 -15.65
C LYS A 86 1.40 1.52 -16.42
N THR A 87 2.02 2.55 -15.82
CA THR A 87 3.11 3.32 -16.43
C THR A 87 4.36 2.47 -16.65
N LEU A 88 4.67 1.56 -15.72
CA LEU A 88 5.80 0.63 -15.81
C LEU A 88 5.49 -0.62 -16.62
N GLU A 89 4.42 -0.61 -17.43
CA GLU A 89 4.07 -1.70 -18.34
C GLU A 89 3.93 -3.07 -17.67
N PHE A 90 3.54 -3.08 -16.39
CA PHE A 90 3.08 -4.30 -15.76
C PHE A 90 1.65 -4.63 -16.22
N SER A 91 1.34 -5.91 -16.17
CA SER A 91 -0.02 -6.43 -16.17
C SER A 91 -0.37 -6.90 -14.76
N ILE A 92 -1.59 -6.62 -14.30
CA ILE A 92 -2.08 -7.11 -13.01
C ILE A 92 -2.73 -8.46 -13.26
N VAL A 93 -2.06 -9.55 -12.86
CA VAL A 93 -2.57 -10.93 -12.99
C VAL A 93 -3.68 -11.16 -11.97
N CYS A 94 -3.44 -10.75 -10.73
CA CYS A 94 -4.39 -10.88 -9.64
C CYS A 94 -4.21 -9.71 -8.67
N LYS A 95 -5.31 -9.31 -8.05
CA LYS A 95 -5.30 -8.40 -6.91
C LYS A 95 -6.31 -8.84 -5.86
N GLU A 96 -5.91 -8.77 -4.60
CA GLU A 96 -6.75 -9.09 -3.45
C GLU A 96 -6.68 -7.99 -2.41
N PHE A 97 -7.83 -7.67 -1.84
CA PHE A 97 -7.97 -6.62 -0.84
C PHE A 97 -8.59 -7.18 0.42
N PHE A 98 -8.09 -6.76 1.58
CA PHE A 98 -8.57 -7.24 2.87
C PHE A 98 -8.82 -6.08 3.82
N LEU A 99 -9.86 -6.22 4.63
CA LEU A 99 -10.11 -5.41 5.82
C LEU A 99 -9.39 -5.99 7.05
N SER A 100 -9.27 -7.33 7.12
CA SER A 100 -8.51 -8.02 8.17
C SER A 100 -7.52 -8.99 7.53
N ARG A 101 -6.23 -8.86 7.91
CA ARG A 101 -5.11 -9.52 7.23
C ARG A 101 -5.15 -11.04 7.44
N PRO A 102 -4.85 -11.87 6.42
CA PRO A 102 -4.77 -13.32 6.58
C PRO A 102 -3.82 -13.78 7.71
N ILE A 103 -2.70 -13.07 7.90
CA ILE A 103 -1.70 -13.40 8.93
C ILE A 103 -2.25 -13.24 10.36
N TRP A 104 -3.25 -12.39 10.58
CA TRP A 104 -3.83 -12.16 11.91
C TRP A 104 -4.67 -13.33 12.40
N LYS A 105 -5.29 -14.09 11.51
CA LYS A 105 -5.96 -15.34 11.90
C LYS A 105 -4.98 -16.30 12.55
N ARG A 106 -3.79 -16.44 11.97
CA ARG A 106 -2.73 -17.31 12.50
C ARG A 106 -2.14 -16.77 13.80
N ARG A 107 -1.93 -15.46 13.89
CA ARG A 107 -1.23 -14.83 15.03
C ARG A 107 -2.12 -14.53 16.24
N TYR A 108 -3.39 -14.16 15.99
CA TYR A 108 -4.29 -13.60 17.00
C TYR A 108 -5.69 -14.24 16.97
N GLY A 109 -5.96 -15.22 16.10
CA GLY A 109 -7.28 -15.86 15.99
C GLY A 109 -8.38 -14.98 15.37
N VAL A 110 -8.04 -13.82 14.81
CA VAL A 110 -9.03 -12.88 14.24
C VAL A 110 -9.56 -13.37 12.89
N LEU A 111 -10.83 -13.08 12.59
CA LEU A 111 -11.45 -13.41 11.31
C LEU A 111 -10.73 -12.72 10.14
N VAL A 112 -10.48 -13.44 9.05
CA VAL A 112 -9.99 -12.87 7.79
C VAL A 112 -11.18 -12.33 7.00
N ILE A 113 -11.15 -11.04 6.69
CA ILE A 113 -12.22 -10.38 5.94
C ILE A 113 -11.63 -9.90 4.61
N ARG A 114 -11.97 -10.62 3.53
CA ARG A 114 -11.61 -10.26 2.15
C ARG A 114 -12.70 -9.37 1.55
N LEU A 115 -12.29 -8.25 0.95
CA LEU A 115 -13.17 -7.30 0.30
C LEU A 115 -13.24 -7.60 -1.20
N LYS A 116 -14.30 -8.27 -1.66
CA LYS A 116 -14.52 -8.60 -3.07
C LYS A 116 -15.14 -7.41 -3.84
N TYR A 117 -16.37 -7.06 -3.49
CA TYR A 117 -17.17 -6.05 -4.21
C TYR A 117 -16.94 -4.63 -3.69
N ALA A 118 -16.85 -4.45 -2.37
CA ALA A 118 -16.65 -3.12 -1.76
C ALA A 118 -15.34 -2.44 -2.22
N ALA A 119 -14.35 -3.22 -2.62
CA ALA A 119 -13.08 -2.71 -3.12
C ALA A 119 -13.14 -2.25 -4.60
N GLN A 120 -14.27 -2.43 -5.29
CA GLN A 120 -14.47 -1.96 -6.67
C GLN A 120 -14.80 -0.46 -6.73
N ILE A 121 -15.37 0.09 -5.66
CA ILE A 121 -15.66 1.53 -5.56
C ILE A 121 -14.37 2.27 -5.21
N LEU A 122 -13.90 3.11 -6.14
CA LEU A 122 -12.54 3.69 -6.12
C LEU A 122 -12.22 4.50 -4.85
N CYS A 123 -13.20 5.21 -4.28
CA CYS A 123 -13.00 6.00 -3.08
C CYS A 123 -13.14 5.15 -1.81
N LEU A 124 -14.12 4.24 -1.77
CA LEU A 124 -14.40 3.42 -0.60
C LEU A 124 -13.28 2.42 -0.30
N ARG A 125 -12.64 1.89 -1.35
CA ARG A 125 -11.51 0.96 -1.20
C ARG A 125 -10.32 1.58 -0.48
N GLU A 126 -10.06 2.86 -0.65
CA GLU A 126 -8.91 3.50 0.02
C GLU A 126 -9.11 3.55 1.55
N LEU A 127 -10.36 3.57 2.03
CA LEU A 127 -10.70 3.61 3.45
C LEU A 127 -10.83 2.22 4.07
N LEU A 128 -11.46 1.28 3.36
CA LEU A 128 -11.76 -0.05 3.89
C LEU A 128 -10.59 -1.03 3.75
N VAL A 129 -9.72 -0.84 2.77
CA VAL A 129 -8.62 -1.78 2.53
C VAL A 129 -7.50 -1.51 3.51
N THR A 130 -7.23 -2.49 4.37
CA THR A 130 -6.12 -2.42 5.32
C THR A 130 -4.85 -3.04 4.79
N VAL A 131 -4.96 -4.00 3.88
CA VAL A 131 -3.83 -4.57 3.14
C VAL A 131 -4.25 -4.90 1.72
N ALA A 132 -3.35 -4.64 0.78
CA ALA A 132 -3.52 -4.96 -0.63
C ALA A 132 -2.43 -5.92 -1.08
N ILE A 133 -2.83 -6.90 -1.88
CA ILE A 133 -1.95 -7.90 -2.48
C ILE A 133 -2.11 -7.81 -3.99
N TYR A 134 -0.99 -7.76 -4.70
CA TYR A 134 -0.93 -7.73 -6.14
C TYR A 134 0.07 -8.77 -6.65
N LEU A 135 -0.34 -9.50 -7.68
CA LEU A 135 0.57 -10.28 -8.52
C LEU A 135 0.71 -9.54 -9.85
N LEU A 136 1.90 -8.97 -10.06
CA LEU A 136 2.23 -8.20 -11.26
C LEU A 136 3.03 -9.09 -12.20
N LYS A 137 2.74 -9.07 -13.50
CA LYS A 137 3.53 -9.74 -14.54
C LYS A 137 4.13 -8.70 -15.47
N LYS A 138 5.44 -8.78 -15.73
CA LYS A 138 6.10 -7.94 -16.74
C LYS A 138 5.56 -8.34 -18.12
N ARG A 139 5.03 -7.38 -18.88
CA ARG A 139 4.51 -7.64 -20.22
C ARG A 139 5.62 -8.20 -21.11
N GLU A 140 5.22 -9.07 -22.01
CA GLU A 140 6.08 -9.50 -23.12
C GLU A 140 5.99 -8.38 -24.18
N ASP A 141 7.16 -7.99 -24.70
CA ASP A 141 7.26 -7.02 -25.80
C ASP A 141 6.63 -7.57 -27.08
#